data_AF-B6HF77-F1
#
_entry.id   AF-B6HF77-F1
#
_cell.length_a   1.000
_cell.length_b   1.000
_cell.length_c   1.000
_cell.angle_alpha   90.00
_cell.angle_beta   90.00
_cell.angle_gamma   90.00
#
_symmetry.space_group_name_H-M   'P 1'
#
loop_
_entity.id
_entity.type
_entity.pdbx_description
1 polymer ?
#
loop_
_entity_poly.entity_id
_entity_poly.type
_entity_poly.pdbx_seq_one_letter_code
_entity_poly.pdbx_strand_id
1 'polypeptide(L)'
;MAFNLSLGSLTLLLVLLQTVSAQFCSFWNNGCIDSLAQTAIRFDLNPLFPDPVTLYYGFDVSSSGKGEGPMTKTAFWLGYQNNNINLNAVDSNRTSELGLRIGNLTGTPSGANNGCDGIWGEDCSRDLKSALQNGIYRLAVSGEYYSKPLEAVLSKMLAKPPPLPSCPPPTLDVAAIPVQDFAKERVPDKNVTIMPPGSGAWPWQVWYLDDMSARNQASQVAVGIISRAPSYNSIPPDGPDDIMVELVCVQAPSSGASKSSQD
;
A
#
# COMPACT_ATOMS: atom_id res chain seq x y z
N MET A 1 -12.88 32.98 -50.08
CA MET A 1 -12.52 33.57 -48.77
C MET A 1 -11.32 32.80 -48.25
N ALA A 2 -10.16 33.45 -48.19
CA ALA A 2 -8.93 32.85 -47.69
C ALA A 2 -8.90 32.97 -46.17
N PHE A 3 -8.86 31.83 -45.47
CA PHE A 3 -8.66 31.80 -44.02
C PHE A 3 -7.19 32.12 -43.72
N ASN A 4 -6.91 33.36 -43.33
CA ASN A 4 -5.65 33.76 -42.71
C ASN A 4 -5.59 33.18 -41.29
N LEU A 5 -5.16 31.91 -41.18
CA LEU A 5 -4.75 31.34 -39.90
C LEU A 5 -3.44 32.02 -39.47
N SER A 6 -3.52 32.91 -38.48
CA SER A 6 -2.36 33.62 -37.97
C SER A 6 -1.34 32.64 -37.38
N LEU A 7 -0.04 32.93 -37.57
CA LEU A 7 1.07 32.15 -37.01
C LEU A 7 0.94 31.97 -35.47
N GLY A 8 0.29 32.93 -34.80
CA GLY A 8 0.03 32.90 -33.35
C GLY A 8 -1.06 31.90 -32.92
N SER A 9 -1.98 31.54 -33.81
CA SER A 9 -2.99 30.51 -33.52
C SER A 9 -2.43 29.09 -33.64
N LEU A 10 -1.37 28.91 -34.45
CA LEU A 10 -0.70 27.61 -34.61
C LEU A 10 0.22 27.29 -33.43
N THR A 11 0.93 28.28 -32.89
CA THR A 11 1.79 28.11 -31.69
C THR A 11 0.98 27.80 -30.43
N LEU A 12 -0.22 28.37 -30.27
CA LEU A 12 -1.09 28.06 -29.13
C LEU A 12 -1.63 26.61 -29.18
N LEU A 13 -1.89 26.08 -30.38
CA LEU A 13 -2.30 24.69 -30.58
C LEU A 13 -1.16 23.70 -30.28
N LEU A 14 0.09 24.06 -30.63
CA LEU A 14 1.29 23.27 -30.35
C LEU A 14 1.65 23.20 -28.85
N VAL A 15 1.29 24.21 -28.06
CA VAL A 15 1.45 24.19 -26.59
C VAL A 15 0.38 23.32 -25.91
N LEU A 16 -0.84 23.27 -26.47
CA LEU A 16 -1.90 22.35 -26.02
C LEU A 16 -1.65 20.89 -26.44
N LEU A 17 -0.78 20.69 -27.44
CA LEU A 17 -0.27 19.39 -27.89
C LEU A 17 1.03 19.00 -27.18
N GLN A 18 1.34 19.56 -26.00
CA GLN A 18 2.30 18.95 -25.10
C GLN A 18 1.79 17.55 -24.75
N THR A 19 2.30 16.62 -25.54
CA THR A 19 2.14 15.19 -25.54
C THR A 19 1.89 14.70 -24.12
N VAL A 20 0.67 14.24 -23.86
CA VAL A 20 0.47 13.12 -22.94
C VAL A 20 1.26 11.98 -23.56
N SER A 21 2.54 11.88 -23.22
CA SER A 21 3.33 10.70 -23.52
C SER A 21 2.60 9.57 -22.83
N ALA A 22 1.94 8.71 -23.60
CA ALA A 22 1.57 7.39 -23.12
C ALA A 22 2.90 6.73 -22.73
N GLN A 23 3.28 6.82 -21.46
CA GLN A 23 4.47 6.14 -20.95
C GLN A 23 4.18 4.66 -21.14
N PHE A 24 4.86 4.05 -22.11
CA PHE A 24 4.83 2.60 -22.28
C PHE A 24 5.50 1.98 -21.04
N CYS A 25 4.68 1.42 -20.16
CA CYS A 25 5.15 0.70 -18.99
C CYS A 25 5.55 -0.70 -19.42
N SER A 26 6.84 -0.90 -19.68
CA SER A 26 7.36 -2.23 -19.92
C SER A 26 7.38 -3.04 -18.63
N PHE A 27 7.21 -4.37 -18.75
CA PHE A 27 7.25 -5.28 -17.61
C PHE A 27 8.50 -5.07 -16.74
N TRP A 28 9.67 -4.87 -17.36
CA TRP A 28 10.94 -4.70 -16.65
C TRP A 28 11.21 -3.27 -16.13
N ASN A 29 10.35 -2.29 -16.44
CA ASN A 29 10.49 -0.93 -15.92
C ASN A 29 9.90 -0.84 -14.51
N ASN A 30 10.74 -0.74 -13.48
CA ASN A 30 10.30 -0.62 -12.08
C ASN A 30 9.71 0.76 -11.70
N GLY A 31 9.70 1.73 -12.62
CA GLY A 31 9.16 3.06 -12.38
C GLY A 31 7.66 3.21 -12.63
N CYS A 32 6.99 2.19 -13.17
CA CYS A 32 5.56 2.23 -13.43
C CYS A 32 4.94 0.84 -13.59
N ILE A 33 3.62 0.76 -13.67
CA ILE A 33 2.86 -0.48 -13.87
C ILE A 33 1.86 -0.35 -15.02
N ASP A 34 1.77 -1.38 -15.87
CA ASP A 34 0.76 -1.48 -16.92
C ASP A 34 -0.39 -2.38 -16.42
N SER A 35 -1.18 -1.84 -15.50
CA SER A 35 -2.10 -2.64 -14.71
C SER A 35 -3.24 -3.21 -15.57
N LEU A 36 -3.39 -4.54 -15.62
CA LEU A 36 -4.60 -5.20 -16.14
C LEU A 36 -5.81 -4.91 -15.26
N ALA A 37 -5.55 -4.96 -13.96
CA ALA A 37 -6.50 -4.71 -12.91
C ALA A 37 -5.80 -3.81 -11.89
N GLN A 38 -6.43 -2.67 -11.63
CA GLN A 38 -6.12 -1.81 -10.50
C GLN A 38 -7.30 -1.93 -9.55
N THR A 39 -7.02 -2.25 -8.30
CA THR A 39 -8.01 -2.25 -7.24
C THR A 39 -7.68 -1.16 -6.24
N ALA A 40 -8.71 -0.63 -5.60
CA ALA A 40 -8.60 0.51 -4.71
C ALA A 40 -9.58 0.37 -3.55
N ILE A 41 -9.14 0.75 -2.37
CA ILE A 41 -9.96 0.74 -1.16
C ILE A 41 -9.67 2.00 -0.33
N ARG A 42 -10.74 2.61 0.20
CA ARG A 42 -10.65 3.78 1.05
C ARG A 42 -10.73 3.36 2.52
N PHE A 43 -9.92 3.97 3.36
CA PHE A 43 -9.86 3.72 4.80
C PHE A 43 -9.36 4.97 5.52
N ASP A 44 -9.60 5.03 6.83
CA ASP A 44 -9.28 6.20 7.63
C ASP A 44 -7.90 6.05 8.29
N LEU A 45 -7.10 7.13 8.26
CA LEU A 45 -5.81 7.24 8.93
C LEU A 45 -5.77 8.46 9.86
N ASN A 46 -6.85 8.60 10.61
CA ASN A 46 -6.98 9.61 11.65
C ASN A 46 -5.94 9.41 12.76
N PRO A 47 -5.51 10.49 13.44
CA PRO A 47 -5.90 11.88 13.23
C PRO A 47 -5.01 12.64 12.23
N LEU A 48 -3.94 12.04 11.72
CA LEU A 48 -2.95 12.73 10.87
C LEU A 48 -3.53 13.09 9.49
N PHE A 49 -4.29 12.17 8.90
CA PHE A 49 -5.05 12.37 7.66
C PHE A 49 -6.54 12.54 8.02
N PRO A 50 -7.09 13.77 7.95
CA PRO A 50 -8.50 14.03 8.23
C PRO A 50 -9.44 13.42 7.18
N ASP A 51 -8.96 13.32 5.95
CA ASP A 51 -9.70 12.70 4.85
C ASP A 51 -9.31 11.22 4.71
N PRO A 52 -10.24 10.35 4.29
CA PRO A 52 -9.93 8.96 4.01
C PRO A 52 -8.85 8.83 2.93
N VAL A 53 -7.90 7.94 3.17
CA VAL A 53 -6.80 7.61 2.26
C VAL A 53 -7.22 6.43 1.37
N THR A 54 -6.76 6.42 0.12
CA THR A 54 -7.00 5.30 -0.80
C THR A 54 -5.74 4.46 -0.95
N LEU A 55 -5.80 3.16 -0.64
CA LEU A 55 -4.77 2.20 -1.01
C LEU A 55 -5.05 1.72 -2.43
N TYR A 56 -4.05 1.85 -3.29
CA TYR A 56 -4.05 1.29 -4.64
C TYR A 56 -3.09 0.11 -4.72
N TYR A 57 -3.58 -0.95 -5.35
CA TYR A 57 -2.80 -2.13 -5.68
C TYR A 57 -3.06 -2.51 -7.13
N GLY A 58 -2.01 -2.82 -7.88
CA GLY A 58 -2.10 -3.24 -9.27
C GLY A 58 -1.12 -4.37 -9.60
N PHE A 59 -1.43 -5.11 -10.67
CA PHE A 59 -0.53 -6.09 -11.28
C PHE A 59 -0.61 -6.03 -12.82
N ASP A 60 0.51 -6.33 -13.48
CA ASP A 60 0.62 -6.30 -14.95
C ASP A 60 -0.24 -7.38 -15.62
N VAL A 61 -0.74 -7.06 -16.82
CA VAL A 61 -1.44 -8.01 -17.72
C VAL A 61 -0.52 -9.13 -18.19
N SER A 62 0.67 -8.74 -18.60
CA SER A 62 1.65 -9.64 -19.20
C SER A 62 2.50 -10.26 -18.11
N SER A 63 2.37 -11.57 -17.90
CA SER A 63 3.37 -12.30 -17.13
C SER A 63 4.57 -12.60 -18.03
N SER A 64 5.77 -12.15 -17.68
CA SER A 64 6.99 -12.45 -18.45
C SER A 64 7.98 -13.22 -17.57
N GLY A 65 8.13 -14.51 -17.88
CA GLY A 65 9.11 -15.37 -17.23
C GLY A 65 10.42 -15.38 -18.00
N LYS A 66 11.56 -15.28 -17.30
CA LYS A 66 12.90 -15.54 -17.90
C LYS A 66 13.14 -17.05 -18.12
N GLY A 67 12.14 -17.80 -18.59
CA GLY A 67 12.24 -19.23 -18.86
C GLY A 67 12.00 -20.17 -17.66
N GLU A 68 11.74 -19.65 -16.45
CA GLU A 68 11.59 -20.46 -15.22
C GLU A 68 10.14 -20.60 -14.71
N GLY A 69 9.17 -19.89 -15.30
CA GLY A 69 7.77 -19.91 -14.87
C GLY A 69 7.07 -18.58 -15.16
N PRO A 70 5.75 -18.47 -14.99
CA PRO A 70 5.07 -17.17 -15.09
C PRO A 70 5.53 -16.26 -13.95
N MET A 71 5.84 -15.00 -14.26
CA MET A 71 6.17 -13.99 -13.26
C MET A 71 5.22 -12.82 -13.40
N THR A 72 4.66 -12.34 -12.29
CA THR A 72 3.74 -11.19 -12.29
C THR A 72 4.39 -10.01 -11.61
N LYS A 73 4.40 -8.86 -12.30
CA LYS A 73 4.83 -7.59 -11.72
C LYS A 73 3.68 -6.97 -10.95
N THR A 74 3.96 -6.48 -9.76
CA THR A 74 2.98 -5.89 -8.84
C THR A 74 3.46 -4.54 -8.34
N ALA A 75 2.51 -3.66 -8.01
CA ALA A 75 2.82 -2.35 -7.45
C ALA A 75 1.76 -1.87 -6.47
N PHE A 76 2.15 -0.98 -5.56
CA PHE A 76 1.24 -0.28 -4.68
C PHE A 76 1.62 1.18 -4.45
N TRP A 77 0.63 1.96 -4.07
CA TRP A 77 0.77 3.35 -3.65
C TRP A 77 -0.46 3.79 -2.85
N LEU A 78 -0.35 4.93 -2.16
CA LEU A 78 -1.50 5.60 -1.57
C LEU A 78 -1.88 6.84 -2.38
N GLY A 79 -3.19 7.11 -2.45
CA GLY A 79 -3.74 8.39 -2.88
C GLY A 79 -4.39 9.12 -1.72
N TYR A 80 -4.00 10.37 -1.52
CA TYR A 80 -4.53 11.27 -0.49
C TYR A 80 -4.31 12.73 -0.88
N GLN A 81 -4.99 13.63 -0.17
CA GLN A 81 -4.78 15.07 -0.31
C GLN A 81 -3.58 15.50 0.52
N ASN A 82 -2.42 15.66 -0.12
CA ASN A 82 -1.17 16.06 0.53
C ASN A 82 -1.23 17.43 1.25
N ASN A 83 -2.19 18.29 0.88
CA ASN A 83 -2.36 19.63 1.45
C ASN A 83 -3.34 19.67 2.64
N ASN A 84 -3.99 18.55 2.99
CA ASN A 84 -4.94 18.49 4.10
C ASN A 84 -4.40 17.58 5.21
N ILE A 85 -3.40 18.06 5.94
CA ILE A 85 -2.72 17.32 7.00
C ILE A 85 -2.96 18.01 8.32
N ASN A 86 -3.36 17.22 9.32
CA ASN A 86 -3.65 17.76 10.64
C ASN A 86 -2.35 17.91 11.45
N LEU A 87 -1.71 19.07 11.35
CA LEU A 87 -0.50 19.36 12.13
C LEU A 87 -0.76 19.40 13.65
N ASN A 88 -2.01 19.52 14.11
CA ASN A 88 -2.33 19.43 15.53
C ASN A 88 -2.20 18.01 16.08
N ALA A 89 -2.25 16.98 15.22
CA ALA A 89 -2.00 15.59 15.59
C ALA A 89 -0.50 15.28 15.84
N VAL A 90 0.39 16.22 15.49
CA VAL A 90 1.85 16.08 15.63
C VAL A 90 2.27 16.51 17.03
N ASP A 91 2.28 15.56 17.94
CA ASP A 91 2.67 15.72 19.35
C ASP A 91 3.99 15.01 19.70
N SER A 92 4.52 14.19 18.80
CA SER A 92 5.71 13.36 19.00
C SER A 92 6.34 12.97 17.66
N ASN A 93 7.58 12.50 17.71
CA ASN A 93 8.27 12.01 16.51
C ASN A 93 7.72 10.64 16.12
N ARG A 94 6.94 10.55 15.05
CA ARG A 94 6.35 9.31 14.55
C ARG A 94 6.68 9.08 13.08
N THR A 95 6.75 7.82 12.68
CA THR A 95 6.91 7.36 11.30
C THR A 95 5.69 6.55 10.92
N SER A 96 5.08 6.88 9.78
CA SER A 96 4.00 6.10 9.18
C SER A 96 4.49 5.27 8.01
N GLU A 97 4.10 4.01 8.00
CA GLU A 97 4.56 3.00 7.05
C GLU A 97 3.41 2.19 6.50
N LEU A 98 3.55 1.72 5.26
CA LEU A 98 2.65 0.78 4.60
C LEU A 98 3.49 -0.43 4.15
N GLY A 99 3.18 -1.59 4.72
CA GLY A 99 3.59 -2.89 4.20
C GLY A 99 2.50 -3.50 3.32
N LEU A 100 2.86 -4.19 2.24
CA LEU A 100 1.87 -4.90 1.42
C LEU A 100 2.19 -6.39 1.31
N ARG A 101 1.31 -7.23 1.83
CA ARG A 101 1.43 -8.68 1.86
C ARG A 101 0.56 -9.31 0.78
N ILE A 102 1.16 -10.12 -0.10
CA ILE A 102 0.49 -10.76 -1.23
C ILE A 102 0.89 -12.24 -1.34
N GLY A 103 -0.08 -13.09 -1.71
CA GLY A 103 0.13 -14.52 -1.98
C GLY A 103 -0.49 -15.42 -0.92
N ASN A 104 -0.83 -16.66 -1.24
CA ASN A 104 -1.39 -17.63 -0.29
C ASN A 104 -2.62 -17.16 0.52
N LEU A 105 -3.38 -16.17 0.04
CA LEU A 105 -4.66 -15.78 0.63
C LEU A 105 -5.70 -15.56 -0.46
N THR A 106 -6.85 -16.18 -0.26
CA THR A 106 -8.05 -16.01 -1.07
C THR A 106 -9.22 -15.73 -0.14
N GLY A 107 -10.32 -15.22 -0.69
CA GLY A 107 -11.51 -14.86 0.10
C GLY A 107 -12.19 -13.63 -0.49
N THR A 108 -13.23 -13.15 0.17
CA THR A 108 -13.95 -11.94 -0.23
C THR A 108 -13.78 -10.89 0.87
N PRO A 109 -13.11 -9.76 0.59
CA PRO A 109 -12.92 -8.72 1.59
C PRO A 109 -14.25 -8.24 2.17
N SER A 110 -14.38 -8.30 3.51
CA SER A 110 -15.55 -7.84 4.27
C SER A 110 -15.23 -7.65 5.76
N GLY A 111 -16.14 -7.04 6.51
CA GLY A 111 -16.01 -6.81 7.95
C GLY A 111 -15.47 -5.44 8.34
N ALA A 112 -15.26 -5.24 9.64
CA ALA A 112 -14.92 -3.96 10.25
C ALA A 112 -13.43 -3.62 10.15
N ASN A 113 -12.55 -4.60 9.97
CA ASN A 113 -11.11 -4.37 9.76
C ASN A 113 -10.77 -4.14 8.29
N ASN A 114 -11.42 -3.15 7.67
CA ASN A 114 -11.27 -2.74 6.27
C ASN A 114 -11.19 -3.93 5.29
N GLY A 115 -12.11 -4.88 5.44
CA GLY A 115 -12.22 -6.04 4.59
C GLY A 115 -11.45 -7.29 5.04
N CYS A 116 -10.60 -7.22 6.06
CA CYS A 116 -9.77 -8.37 6.44
C CYS A 116 -10.50 -9.47 7.22
N ASP A 117 -11.61 -9.17 7.88
CA ASP A 117 -12.35 -10.17 8.65
C ASP A 117 -12.96 -11.24 7.73
N GLY A 118 -13.33 -10.89 6.51
CA GLY A 118 -13.80 -11.83 5.49
C GLY A 118 -12.74 -12.81 4.97
N ILE A 119 -11.46 -12.60 5.30
CA ILE A 119 -10.35 -13.41 4.81
C ILE A 119 -9.93 -14.46 5.83
N TRP A 120 -9.83 -14.07 7.10
CA TRP A 120 -9.31 -14.93 8.18
C TRP A 120 -10.09 -14.83 9.49
N GLY A 121 -11.21 -14.09 9.53
CA GLY A 121 -12.04 -13.88 10.72
C GLY A 121 -11.63 -12.67 11.57
N GLU A 122 -12.61 -12.11 12.29
CA GLU A 122 -12.41 -10.93 13.15
C GLU A 122 -11.37 -11.17 14.25
N ASP A 123 -11.37 -12.36 14.86
CA ASP A 123 -10.41 -12.72 15.90
C ASP A 123 -8.96 -12.72 15.38
N CYS A 124 -8.73 -13.20 14.14
CA CYS A 124 -7.40 -13.13 13.54
C CYS A 124 -6.97 -11.69 13.24
N SER A 125 -7.87 -10.86 12.68
CA SER A 125 -7.58 -9.44 12.43
C SER A 125 -7.15 -8.73 13.71
N ARG A 126 -7.87 -8.97 14.82
CA ARG A 126 -7.56 -8.41 16.14
C ARG A 126 -6.21 -8.93 16.64
N ASP A 127 -6.00 -10.24 16.67
CA ASP A 127 -4.78 -10.84 17.20
C ASP A 127 -3.53 -10.41 16.41
N LEU A 128 -3.65 -10.29 15.07
CA LEU A 128 -2.58 -9.79 14.21
C LEU A 128 -2.27 -8.31 14.47
N LYS A 129 -3.30 -7.45 14.60
CA LYS A 129 -3.12 -6.03 15.00
C LYS A 129 -2.40 -5.95 16.35
N SER A 130 -2.88 -6.69 17.35
CA SER A 130 -2.25 -6.71 18.68
C SER A 130 -0.82 -7.23 18.65
N ALA A 131 -0.50 -8.24 17.84
CA ALA A 131 0.86 -8.75 17.70
C ALA A 131 1.80 -7.69 17.07
N LEU A 132 1.34 -6.97 16.05
CA LEU A 132 2.09 -5.88 15.42
C LEU A 132 2.32 -4.71 16.38
N GLN A 133 1.27 -4.26 17.08
CA GLN A 133 1.36 -3.22 18.10
C GLN A 133 2.35 -3.58 19.20
N ASN A 134 2.24 -4.81 19.75
CA ASN A 134 3.19 -5.30 20.75
C ASN A 134 4.62 -5.41 20.22
N GLY A 135 4.80 -5.85 18.98
CA GLY A 135 6.11 -5.94 18.34
C GLY A 135 6.77 -4.56 18.21
N ILE A 136 6.02 -3.56 17.74
CA ILE A 136 6.50 -2.19 17.57
C ILE A 136 6.77 -1.55 18.94
N TYR A 137 5.90 -1.77 19.93
CA TYR A 137 6.08 -1.29 21.30
C TYR A 137 7.39 -1.80 21.88
N ARG A 138 7.60 -3.13 21.81
CA ARG A 138 8.82 -3.78 22.30
C ARG A 138 10.07 -3.29 21.59
N LEU A 139 9.98 -3.00 20.29
CA LEU A 139 11.08 -2.40 19.54
C LEU A 139 11.38 -0.97 20.01
N ALA A 140 10.36 -0.15 20.24
CA ALA A 140 10.52 1.23 20.69
C ALA A 140 11.16 1.31 22.09
N VAL A 141 10.76 0.44 23.03
CA VAL A 141 11.28 0.44 24.41
C VAL A 141 12.61 -0.30 24.57
N SER A 142 13.05 -1.11 23.59
CA SER A 142 14.30 -1.86 23.72
C SER A 142 15.56 -1.00 23.57
N GLY A 143 15.42 0.18 22.96
CA GLY A 143 16.55 1.04 22.59
C GLY A 143 17.36 0.53 21.39
N GLU A 144 16.94 -0.56 20.74
CA GLU A 144 17.54 -1.02 19.49
C GLU A 144 17.37 0.04 18.40
N TYR A 145 18.39 0.23 17.56
CA TYR A 145 18.30 1.13 16.42
C TYR A 145 17.31 0.60 15.38
N TYR A 146 16.44 1.46 14.87
CA TYR A 146 15.55 1.18 13.74
C TYR A 146 15.30 2.45 12.92
N SER A 147 15.05 2.30 11.63
CA SER A 147 14.63 3.42 10.74
C SER A 147 13.16 3.33 10.35
N LYS A 148 12.63 2.11 10.31
CA LYS A 148 11.30 1.73 9.85
C LYS A 148 10.71 0.71 10.84
N PRO A 149 10.01 1.16 11.89
CA PRO A 149 9.55 0.28 12.96
C PRO A 149 8.67 -0.88 12.47
N LEU A 150 7.76 -0.65 11.51
CA LEU A 150 6.93 -1.71 10.95
C LEU A 150 7.75 -2.72 10.16
N GLU A 151 8.65 -2.26 9.28
CA GLU A 151 9.54 -3.15 8.51
C GLU A 151 10.38 -4.04 9.43
N ALA A 152 10.94 -3.48 10.49
CA ALA A 152 11.75 -4.22 11.46
C ALA A 152 10.93 -5.30 12.18
N VAL A 153 9.69 -5.00 12.57
CA VAL A 153 8.81 -5.95 13.24
C VAL A 153 8.31 -7.04 12.29
N LEU A 154 7.88 -6.68 11.08
CA LEU A 154 7.46 -7.63 10.06
C LEU A 154 8.60 -8.58 9.71
N SER A 155 9.82 -8.08 9.55
CA SER A 155 11.00 -8.91 9.30
C SER A 155 11.24 -9.92 10.43
N LYS A 156 11.11 -9.50 11.70
CA LYS A 156 11.21 -10.39 12.86
C LYS A 156 10.08 -11.43 12.88
N MET A 157 8.84 -11.03 12.56
CA MET A 157 7.68 -11.94 12.50
C MET A 157 7.80 -12.95 11.37
N LEU A 158 8.29 -12.58 10.19
CA LEU A 158 8.51 -13.53 9.08
C LEU A 158 9.62 -14.54 9.42
N ALA A 159 10.70 -14.09 10.06
CA ALA A 159 11.79 -14.98 10.48
C ALA A 159 11.37 -15.93 11.62
N LYS A 160 10.54 -15.44 12.55
CA LYS A 160 10.02 -16.21 13.67
C LYS A 160 8.57 -15.80 13.95
N PRO A 161 7.58 -16.48 13.33
CA PRO A 161 6.18 -16.15 13.48
C PRO A 161 5.74 -16.18 14.95
N PRO A 162 5.05 -15.13 15.44
CA PRO A 162 4.46 -15.16 16.77
C PRO A 162 3.28 -16.14 16.81
N PRO A 163 2.90 -16.63 18.00
CA PRO A 163 1.68 -17.41 18.14
C PRO A 163 0.46 -16.54 17.80
N LEU A 164 -0.26 -16.91 16.75
CA LEU A 164 -1.51 -16.29 16.31
C LEU A 164 -2.60 -17.39 16.28
N PRO A 165 -3.13 -17.80 17.44
CA PRO A 165 -3.99 -18.99 17.55
C PRO A 165 -5.31 -18.84 16.79
N SER A 166 -5.81 -17.61 16.63
CA SER A 166 -7.02 -17.31 15.88
C SER A 166 -6.79 -17.20 14.37
N CYS A 167 -5.53 -17.23 13.93
CA CYS A 167 -5.17 -17.02 12.53
C CYS A 167 -4.90 -18.34 11.80
N PRO A 168 -5.37 -18.47 10.54
CA PRO A 168 -5.02 -19.62 9.73
C PRO A 168 -3.52 -19.59 9.39
N PRO A 169 -2.87 -20.76 9.20
CA PRO A 169 -1.44 -20.85 8.91
C PRO A 169 -0.91 -19.91 7.79
N PRO A 170 -1.65 -19.65 6.69
CA PRO A 170 -1.15 -18.81 5.60
C PRO A 170 -0.97 -17.31 5.92
N THR A 171 -1.38 -16.84 7.10
CA THR A 171 -1.43 -15.41 7.45
C THR A 171 -0.09 -14.69 7.21
N LEU A 172 1.01 -15.30 7.63
CA LEU A 172 2.38 -14.79 7.46
C LEU A 172 3.24 -15.70 6.54
N ASP A 173 2.61 -16.62 5.80
CA ASP A 173 3.29 -17.53 4.89
C ASP A 173 3.56 -16.87 3.53
N VAL A 174 4.48 -15.91 3.54
CA VAL A 174 4.95 -15.17 2.36
C VAL A 174 6.46 -14.94 2.47
N ALA A 175 7.15 -14.86 1.33
CA ALA A 175 8.60 -14.66 1.31
C ALA A 175 9.02 -13.27 1.83
N ALA A 176 8.22 -12.24 1.53
CA ALA A 176 8.49 -10.87 1.93
C ALA A 176 7.21 -10.04 2.01
N ILE A 177 7.27 -8.97 2.81
CA ILE A 177 6.25 -7.92 2.88
C ILE A 177 6.99 -6.60 2.65
N PRO A 178 7.05 -6.08 1.41
CA PRO A 178 7.72 -4.81 1.13
C PRO A 178 7.07 -3.66 1.90
N VAL A 179 7.88 -2.81 2.53
CA VAL A 179 7.43 -1.68 3.36
C VAL A 179 7.94 -0.34 2.85
N GLN A 180 7.03 0.62 2.74
CA GLN A 180 7.32 2.00 2.38
C GLN A 180 6.89 2.95 3.50
N ASP A 181 7.81 3.78 3.98
CA ASP A 181 7.49 4.92 4.84
C ASP A 181 6.92 6.06 4.00
N PHE A 182 5.85 6.71 4.49
CA PHE A 182 5.15 7.74 3.72
C PHE A 182 4.85 9.02 4.50
N ALA A 183 4.94 9.00 5.83
CA ALA A 183 4.88 10.22 6.64
C ALA A 183 5.91 10.17 7.77
N LYS A 184 6.58 11.29 8.02
CA LYS A 184 7.52 11.46 9.13
C LYS A 184 7.18 12.74 9.88
N GLU A 185 6.76 12.57 11.12
CA GLU A 185 6.38 13.63 12.03
C GLU A 185 7.57 14.04 12.90
N ARG A 186 7.74 15.34 13.09
CA ARG A 186 8.84 15.92 13.88
C ARG A 186 8.33 17.00 14.82
N VAL A 187 8.71 16.88 16.08
CA VAL A 187 8.57 17.90 17.13
C VAL A 187 9.94 18.49 17.49
N PRO A 188 10.02 19.74 17.97
CA PRO A 188 8.94 20.63 18.40
C PRO A 188 8.24 21.41 17.29
N ASP A 189 8.79 21.47 16.07
CA ASP A 189 8.31 22.36 15.00
C ASP A 189 6.98 21.95 14.35
N LYS A 190 6.39 20.83 14.80
CA LYS A 190 5.17 20.21 14.23
C LYS A 190 5.24 20.07 12.72
N ASN A 191 6.39 19.61 12.23
CA ASN A 191 6.63 19.42 10.82
C ASN A 191 6.31 17.98 10.41
N VAL A 192 5.70 17.80 9.25
CA VAL A 192 5.43 16.48 8.67
C VAL A 192 6.02 16.45 7.26
N THR A 193 6.95 15.52 7.05
CA THR A 193 7.42 15.19 5.70
C THR A 193 6.55 14.07 5.16
N ILE A 194 5.86 14.31 4.04
CA ILE A 194 4.93 13.36 3.44
C ILE A 194 5.39 13.02 2.03
N MET A 195 5.36 11.72 1.71
CA MET A 195 5.64 11.23 0.37
C MET A 195 4.56 11.73 -0.60
N PRO A 196 4.88 12.16 -1.83
CA PRO A 196 3.83 12.51 -2.78
C PRO A 196 2.88 11.33 -3.04
N PRO A 197 1.56 11.56 -3.23
CA PRO A 197 0.64 10.52 -3.67
C PRO A 197 1.16 9.81 -4.93
N GLY A 198 1.04 8.49 -4.97
CA GLY A 198 1.51 7.72 -6.13
C GLY A 198 0.47 7.62 -7.24
N SER A 199 0.86 6.98 -8.33
CA SER A 199 -0.01 6.63 -9.46
C SER A 199 0.50 5.37 -10.16
N GLY A 200 -0.26 4.83 -11.12
CA GLY A 200 0.27 3.72 -11.95
C GLY A 200 1.54 4.09 -12.73
N ALA A 201 1.70 5.37 -13.09
CA ALA A 201 2.90 5.90 -13.74
C ALA A 201 4.07 6.15 -12.78
N TRP A 202 3.79 6.26 -11.48
CA TRP A 202 4.76 6.54 -10.41
C TRP A 202 4.33 5.83 -9.12
N PRO A 203 4.33 4.49 -9.09
CA PRO A 203 3.98 3.73 -7.91
C PRO A 203 5.05 3.94 -6.85
N TRP A 204 4.69 3.73 -5.59
CA TRP A 204 5.65 3.85 -4.50
C TRP A 204 6.60 2.67 -4.44
N GLN A 205 6.07 1.48 -4.75
CA GLN A 205 6.86 0.27 -4.76
C GLN A 205 6.42 -0.66 -5.89
N VAL A 206 7.42 -1.28 -6.55
CA VAL A 206 7.23 -2.30 -7.58
C VAL A 206 8.07 -3.52 -7.21
N TRP A 207 7.50 -4.70 -7.33
CA TRP A 207 8.23 -5.96 -7.17
C TRP A 207 7.63 -7.05 -8.05
N TYR A 208 8.28 -8.21 -8.07
CA TYR A 208 7.94 -9.31 -8.94
C TYR A 208 7.60 -10.54 -8.09
N LEU A 209 6.55 -11.25 -8.49
CA LEU A 209 6.13 -12.51 -7.91
C LEU A 209 6.48 -13.62 -8.90
N ASP A 210 7.44 -14.45 -8.53
CA ASP A 210 7.80 -15.65 -9.29
C ASP A 210 6.71 -16.72 -9.17
N ASP A 211 6.62 -17.59 -10.19
CA ASP A 211 5.60 -18.64 -10.33
C ASP A 211 4.14 -18.17 -10.20
N MET A 212 3.90 -16.88 -10.45
CA MET A 212 2.59 -16.25 -10.38
C MET A 212 2.14 -15.81 -11.77
N SER A 213 0.99 -16.31 -12.21
CA SER A 213 0.29 -15.80 -13.39
C SER A 213 -0.68 -14.67 -13.02
N ALA A 214 -0.98 -13.76 -13.94
CA ALA A 214 -1.95 -12.68 -13.72
C ALA A 214 -3.34 -13.22 -13.29
N ARG A 215 -3.75 -14.38 -13.81
CA ARG A 215 -5.01 -15.04 -13.41
C ARG A 215 -4.97 -15.54 -11.97
N ASN A 216 -3.86 -16.15 -11.55
CA ASN A 216 -3.68 -16.59 -10.17
C ASN A 216 -3.61 -15.39 -9.24
N GLN A 217 -2.94 -14.32 -9.67
CA GLN A 217 -2.84 -13.08 -8.90
C GLN A 217 -4.21 -12.42 -8.70
N ALA A 218 -5.09 -12.47 -9.70
CA ALA A 218 -6.45 -11.92 -9.60
C ALA A 218 -7.31 -12.60 -8.52
N SER A 219 -7.02 -13.86 -8.15
CA SER A 219 -7.72 -14.54 -7.06
C SER A 219 -7.10 -14.27 -5.69
N GLN A 220 -5.87 -13.74 -5.64
CA GLN A 220 -5.21 -13.42 -4.38
C GLN A 220 -5.77 -12.17 -3.74
N VAL A 221 -5.76 -12.16 -2.41
CA VAL A 221 -6.04 -10.98 -1.60
C VAL A 221 -4.73 -10.33 -1.20
N ALA A 222 -4.62 -9.03 -1.48
CA ALA A 222 -3.54 -8.18 -1.00
C ALA A 222 -3.94 -7.57 0.35
N VAL A 223 -3.03 -7.62 1.32
CA VAL A 223 -3.22 -7.10 2.67
C VAL A 223 -2.26 -5.93 2.89
N GLY A 224 -2.78 -4.72 2.91
CA GLY A 224 -2.09 -3.54 3.40
C GLY A 224 -2.01 -3.57 4.92
N ILE A 225 -0.81 -3.42 5.46
CA ILE A 225 -0.54 -3.27 6.89
C ILE A 225 0.02 -1.86 7.07
N ILE A 226 -0.74 -0.99 7.72
CA ILE A 226 -0.36 0.41 7.91
C ILE A 226 -0.02 0.61 9.38
N SER A 227 1.06 1.33 9.67
CA SER A 227 1.39 1.76 11.02
C SER A 227 1.58 3.27 11.11
N ARG A 228 1.39 3.82 12.30
CA ARG A 228 1.94 5.10 12.74
C ARG A 228 2.58 4.87 14.09
N ALA A 229 3.91 4.87 14.12
CA ALA A 229 4.70 4.35 15.23
C ALA A 229 5.77 5.36 15.67
N PRO A 230 6.25 5.28 16.93
CA PRO A 230 7.34 6.11 17.43
C PRO A 230 8.61 5.98 16.58
N SER A 231 9.20 7.10 16.19
CA SER A 231 10.48 7.11 15.46
C SER A 231 11.63 6.72 16.40
N TYR A 232 12.75 6.25 15.87
CA TYR A 232 13.90 5.94 16.72
C TYR A 232 14.36 7.16 17.53
N ASN A 233 14.75 6.91 18.78
CA ASN A 233 15.07 7.93 19.78
C ASN A 233 13.94 8.94 20.09
N SER A 234 12.69 8.65 19.72
CA SER A 234 11.55 9.39 20.26
C SER A 234 11.28 8.98 21.70
N ILE A 235 10.45 9.77 22.38
CA ILE A 235 9.86 9.36 23.66
C ILE A 235 9.16 8.01 23.43
N PRO A 236 9.43 6.98 24.26
CA PRO A 236 8.75 5.71 24.13
C PRO A 236 7.24 5.86 24.37
N PRO A 237 6.41 5.05 23.71
CA PRO A 237 4.98 4.98 23.99
C PRO A 237 4.73 4.45 25.41
N ASP A 238 3.61 4.82 26.03
CA ASP A 238 3.19 4.33 27.35
C ASP A 238 2.71 2.87 27.26
N GLY A 239 2.15 2.47 26.12
CA GLY A 239 1.74 1.10 25.87
C GLY A 239 1.60 0.73 24.39
N PRO A 240 1.29 -0.55 24.09
CA PRO A 240 1.06 -1.02 22.72
C PRO A 240 -0.10 -0.29 22.02
N ASP A 241 -1.11 0.14 22.78
CA ASP A 241 -2.30 0.81 22.25
C ASP A 241 -2.01 2.22 21.71
N ASP A 242 -0.86 2.81 22.06
CA ASP A 242 -0.39 4.09 21.48
C ASP A 242 0.13 3.94 20.05
N ILE A 243 0.28 2.70 19.58
CA ILE A 243 0.70 2.39 18.22
C ILE A 243 -0.54 2.13 17.39
N MET A 244 -0.75 2.98 16.40
CA MET A 244 -1.81 2.79 15.44
C MET A 244 -1.37 1.71 14.44
N VAL A 245 -2.19 0.67 14.27
CA VAL A 245 -2.05 -0.34 13.23
C VAL A 245 -3.39 -0.53 12.53
N GLU A 246 -3.39 -0.36 11.22
CA GLU A 246 -4.53 -0.66 10.37
C GLU A 246 -4.23 -1.80 9.40
N LEU A 247 -5.24 -2.65 9.22
CA LEU A 247 -5.23 -3.72 8.23
C LEU A 247 -6.23 -3.35 7.15
N VAL A 248 -5.87 -3.60 5.90
CA VAL A 248 -6.68 -3.27 4.73
C VAL A 248 -6.59 -4.42 3.73
N CYS A 249 -7.69 -5.09 3.45
CA CYS A 249 -7.70 -6.23 2.55
C CYS A 249 -8.44 -5.89 1.26
N VAL A 250 -7.79 -6.17 0.13
CA VAL A 250 -8.32 -5.86 -1.19
C VAL A 250 -8.05 -7.00 -2.14
N GLN A 251 -9.06 -7.34 -2.95
CA GLN A 251 -8.95 -8.32 -4.03
C GLN A 251 -9.15 -7.58 -5.34
N ALA A 252 -8.44 -8.00 -6.39
CA ALA A 252 -8.78 -7.53 -7.73
C ALA A 252 -10.14 -8.09 -8.14
N PRO A 253 -10.93 -7.34 -8.93
CA PRO A 253 -12.16 -7.89 -9.49
C PRO A 253 -11.81 -9.14 -10.30
N SER A 254 -12.30 -10.30 -9.87
CA SER A 254 -12.25 -11.49 -10.70
C SER A 254 -13.06 -11.20 -11.97
N SER A 255 -12.47 -11.38 -13.14
CA SER A 255 -13.16 -11.21 -14.42
C SER A 255 -14.39 -12.13 -14.46
N GLY A 256 -15.57 -11.59 -14.11
CA GLY A 256 -16.73 -12.43 -13.84
C GLY A 256 -18.01 -11.72 -13.38
N ALA A 257 -18.31 -10.51 -13.88
CA ALA A 257 -19.67 -9.96 -13.85
C ALA A 257 -19.85 -8.82 -14.87
N SER A 258 -19.93 -9.17 -16.14
CA SER A 258 -20.60 -8.34 -17.14
C SER A 258 -21.70 -9.18 -17.78
N LYS A 259 -22.76 -9.47 -17.01
CA LYS A 259 -24.05 -9.66 -17.67
C LYS A 259 -24.53 -8.27 -18.02
N SER A 260 -24.15 -7.80 -19.21
CA SER A 260 -24.93 -6.81 -19.92
C SER A 260 -26.32 -7.40 -20.14
N SER A 261 -27.28 -7.04 -19.30
CA SER A 261 -28.67 -7.06 -19.73
C SER A 261 -28.80 -5.95 -20.78
N GLN A 262 -28.59 -6.33 -22.04
CA GLN A 262 -29.16 -5.60 -23.17
C GLN A 262 -30.62 -6.06 -23.28
N ASP A 263 -31.52 -5.08 -23.16
CA ASP A 263 -32.90 -4.97 -23.64
C ASP A 263 -33.82 -6.22 -23.60
#